data_AF-X6JQI1-F1
#
_entry.id   AF-X6JQI1-F1
#
_cell.length_a   1.000
_cell.length_b   1.000
_cell.length_c   1.000
_cell.angle_alpha   90.00
_cell.angle_beta   90.00
_cell.angle_gamma   90.00
#
_symmetry.space_group_name_H-M   'P 1'
#
loop_
_entity.id
_entity.type
_entity.pdbx_description
1 polymer ?
#
loop_
_entity_poly.entity_id
_entity_poly.type
_entity_poly.pdbx_seq_one_letter_code
_entity_poly.pdbx_strand_id
1 'polypeptide(L)'
;MQQGPPRQSVEFTYVILPALLVMPNAAFRWPGVVMIMAPTPMKTEHPDAGALFEADQLPSLSLSLDVTRAQFSDMLPRFEAKRFRDFYFTVEEKRADGRWPVRSWGMGTAPL
;
A
#
# COMPACT_ATOMS: atom_id res chain seq x y z
N MET A 1 -5.71 -8.94 42.96
CA MET A 1 -5.66 -8.00 41.82
C MET A 1 -4.88 -8.68 40.70
N GLN A 2 -5.55 -9.23 39.68
CA GLN A 2 -4.86 -9.80 38.52
C GLN A 2 -4.47 -8.64 37.60
N GLN A 3 -3.18 -8.36 37.45
CA GLN A 3 -2.74 -7.40 36.44
C GLN A 3 -3.05 -8.01 35.06
N GLY A 4 -3.83 -7.29 34.25
CA GLY A 4 -4.06 -7.67 32.85
C GLY A 4 -2.74 -7.75 32.08
N PRO A 5 -2.72 -8.40 30.91
CA PRO A 5 -1.52 -8.47 30.08
C PRO A 5 -0.91 -7.07 29.87
N PRO A 6 0.42 -6.94 29.74
CA PRO A 6 1.08 -5.66 29.58
C PRO A 6 0.41 -4.85 28.47
N ARG A 7 0.02 -3.61 28.78
CA ARG A 7 -0.54 -2.70 27.78
C ARG A 7 0.57 -2.38 26.78
N GLN A 8 0.52 -3.01 25.61
CA GLN A 8 1.43 -2.73 24.52
C GLN A 8 0.85 -1.59 23.68
N SER A 9 1.56 -0.46 23.62
CA SER A 9 1.23 0.61 22.68
C SER A 9 1.73 0.21 21.28
N VAL A 10 0.90 0.41 20.26
CA VAL A 10 1.24 0.09 18.86
C VAL A 10 1.20 1.38 18.07
N GLU A 11 2.34 1.74 17.49
CA GLU A 11 2.42 2.87 16.56
C GLU A 11 2.02 2.41 15.15
N PHE A 12 1.12 3.16 14.53
CA PHE A 12 0.73 2.97 13.13
C PHE A 12 1.29 4.12 12.30
N THR A 13 2.14 3.80 11.34
CA THR A 13 2.68 4.77 10.39
C THR A 13 2.18 4.42 8.99
N TYR A 14 1.44 5.35 8.37
CA TYR A 14 0.85 5.12 7.06
C TYR A 14 0.73 6.41 6.22
N VAL A 15 0.61 6.24 4.91
CA VAL A 15 0.24 7.29 3.96
C VAL A 15 -0.96 6.80 3.15
N ILE A 16 -1.95 7.68 2.94
CA ILE A 16 -3.08 7.43 2.03
C ILE A 16 -3.03 8.46 0.91
N LEU A 17 -3.05 7.98 -0.34
CA LEU A 17 -2.99 8.82 -1.54
C LEU A 17 -4.17 8.51 -2.46
N PRO A 18 -4.83 9.52 -3.05
CA PRO A 18 -5.71 9.28 -4.20
C PRO A 18 -4.86 8.90 -5.41
N ALA A 19 -5.34 7.97 -6.22
CA ALA A 19 -4.65 7.50 -7.41
C ALA A 19 -5.63 7.22 -8.57
N LEU A 20 -5.06 7.13 -9.77
CA LEU A 20 -5.74 6.64 -10.95
C LEU A 20 -4.98 5.39 -11.43
N LEU A 21 -5.62 4.23 -11.31
CA LEU A 21 -5.03 2.98 -11.81
C LEU A 21 -5.21 2.92 -13.32
N VAL A 22 -4.12 2.68 -14.03
CA VAL A 22 -4.10 2.61 -15.49
C VAL A 22 -3.58 1.23 -15.87
N MET A 23 -4.37 0.48 -16.65
CA MET A 23 -3.88 -0.80 -17.19
C MET A 23 -2.70 -0.57 -18.17
N PRO A 24 -1.78 -1.54 -18.35
CA PRO A 24 -0.64 -1.40 -19.25
C PRO A 24 -1.00 -1.01 -20.69
N ASN A 25 -2.16 -1.42 -21.18
CA ASN A 25 -2.67 -1.09 -22.51
C ASN A 25 -3.47 0.22 -22.57
N ALA A 26 -3.56 0.95 -21.45
CA ALA A 26 -4.38 2.15 -21.24
C ALA A 26 -5.87 2.01 -21.59
N ALA A 27 -6.36 0.78 -21.81
CA ALA A 27 -7.75 0.53 -22.19
C ALA A 27 -8.74 0.85 -21.06
N PHE A 28 -8.24 0.92 -19.83
CA PHE A 28 -9.04 1.12 -18.65
C PHE A 28 -8.33 2.01 -17.64
N ARG A 29 -9.08 2.97 -17.10
CA ARG A 29 -8.65 3.89 -16.03
C ARG A 29 -9.67 3.81 -14.91
N TRP A 30 -9.22 3.52 -13.70
CA TRP A 30 -10.10 3.33 -12.56
C TRP A 30 -9.65 4.18 -11.38
N PRO A 31 -10.57 4.87 -10.68
CA PRO A 31 -10.20 5.59 -9.48
C PRO A 31 -9.69 4.61 -8.43
N GLY A 32 -8.69 5.04 -7.66
CA GLY A 32 -8.19 4.21 -6.59
C GLY A 32 -7.59 4.98 -5.43
N VAL A 33 -7.31 4.22 -4.39
CA VAL A 33 -6.70 4.69 -3.16
C VAL A 33 -5.45 3.85 -2.94
N VAL A 34 -4.31 4.50 -2.73
CA VAL A 34 -3.06 3.82 -2.35
C VAL A 34 -2.86 4.02 -0.86
N MET A 35 -2.72 2.92 -0.13
CA MET A 35 -2.37 2.91 1.28
C MET A 35 -1.00 2.27 1.45
N ILE A 36 -0.06 3.02 2.04
CA ILE A 36 1.32 2.58 2.24
C ILE A 36 1.52 2.43 3.74
N MET A 37 1.88 1.23 4.20
CA MET A 37 2.00 0.93 5.62
C MET A 37 3.38 0.39 5.95
N ALA A 38 3.97 0.90 7.04
CA ALA A 38 5.14 0.28 7.64
C ALA A 38 4.70 -0.85 8.61
N PRO A 39 5.43 -2.00 8.68
CA PRO A 39 5.16 -3.08 9.60
C PRO A 39 5.03 -2.57 11.03
N THR A 40 3.99 -3.04 11.73
CA THR A 40 3.86 -2.85 13.15
C THR A 40 4.44 -4.05 13.89
N PRO A 41 4.84 -3.92 15.16
CA PRO A 41 5.27 -5.07 15.97
C PRO A 41 4.22 -6.18 16.10
N MET A 42 2.95 -5.89 15.79
CA MET A 42 1.84 -6.86 15.83
C MET A 42 1.61 -7.61 14.51
N LYS A 43 2.23 -7.16 13.40
CA LYS A 43 2.15 -7.81 12.10
C LYS A 43 3.56 -7.89 11.53
N THR A 44 4.27 -8.96 11.86
CA THR A 44 5.65 -9.19 11.42
C THR A 44 5.73 -9.96 10.11
N GLU A 45 4.72 -10.77 9.80
CA GLU A 45 4.67 -11.60 8.60
C GLU A 45 3.89 -10.89 7.48
N HIS A 46 4.56 -10.74 6.34
CA HIS A 46 4.01 -10.16 5.12
C HIS A 46 4.41 -11.08 3.96
N PRO A 47 3.61 -12.12 3.67
CA PRO A 47 3.93 -13.06 2.59
C PRO A 47 3.87 -12.39 1.21
N ASP A 48 3.06 -11.33 1.09
CA ASP A 48 2.88 -10.54 -0.12
C ASP A 48 3.41 -9.11 0.11
N ALA A 49 3.78 -8.41 -0.96
CA ALA A 49 4.21 -7.01 -0.88
C ALA A 49 3.04 -6.03 -0.72
N GLY A 50 1.82 -6.55 -0.60
CA GLY A 50 0.59 -5.78 -0.57
C GLY A 50 -0.60 -6.55 -1.15
N ALA A 51 -1.68 -5.82 -1.42
CA ALA A 51 -2.88 -6.35 -2.03
C ALA A 51 -3.61 -5.27 -2.83
N LEU A 52 -4.21 -5.66 -3.93
CA LEU A 52 -5.22 -4.88 -4.64
C LEU A 52 -6.60 -5.47 -4.32
N PHE A 53 -7.59 -4.63 -4.04
CA PHE A 53 -8.95 -5.07 -3.75
C PHE A 53 -9.98 -4.02 -4.14
N GLU A 54 -11.21 -4.46 -4.41
CA GLU A 54 -12.34 -3.56 -4.65
C GLU A 54 -12.81 -2.96 -3.32
N ALA A 55 -13.12 -1.66 -3.30
CA ALA A 55 -13.68 -1.03 -2.12
C ALA A 55 -15.18 -1.31 -2.02
N ASP A 56 -15.65 -1.80 -0.87
CA ASP A 56 -17.05 -2.23 -0.70
C ASP A 56 -18.09 -1.12 -0.97
N GLN A 57 -17.73 0.14 -0.69
CA GLN A 57 -18.67 1.27 -0.72
C GLN A 57 -18.43 2.25 -1.87
N LEU A 58 -17.35 2.10 -2.61
CA LEU A 58 -16.95 3.04 -3.66
C LEU A 58 -16.52 2.26 -4.90
N PRO A 59 -16.90 2.70 -6.12
CA PRO A 59 -16.45 2.08 -7.37
C PRO A 59 -14.98 2.42 -7.62
N SER A 60 -14.10 1.92 -6.75
CA SER A 60 -12.69 2.23 -6.69
C SER A 60 -11.89 1.01 -6.28
N LEU A 61 -10.62 0.99 -6.69
CA LEU A 61 -9.67 -0.05 -6.29
C LEU A 61 -8.75 0.49 -5.20
N SER A 62 -8.56 -0.28 -4.14
CA SER A 62 -7.61 0.02 -3.08
C SER A 62 -6.36 -0.82 -3.28
N LEU A 63 -5.21 -0.14 -3.41
CA LEU A 63 -3.88 -0.74 -3.42
C LEU A 63 -3.24 -0.54 -2.05
N SER A 64 -3.08 -1.61 -1.27
CA SER A 64 -2.25 -1.58 -0.08
C SER A 64 -0.84 -2.04 -0.42
N LEU A 65 0.17 -1.28 0.00
CA LEU A 65 1.59 -1.62 -0.11
C LEU A 65 2.16 -1.79 1.29
N ASP A 66 2.73 -2.97 1.55
CA ASP A 66 3.47 -3.25 2.77
C ASP A 66 4.95 -2.93 2.51
N VAL A 67 5.50 -1.96 3.24
CA VAL A 67 6.85 -1.41 3.00
C VAL A 67 7.68 -1.44 4.26
N THR A 68 8.99 -1.68 4.17
CA THR A 68 9.87 -1.58 5.35
C THR A 68 9.90 -0.14 5.92
N ARG A 69 10.28 0.00 7.20
CA ARG A 69 10.46 1.33 7.81
C ARG A 69 11.47 2.20 7.04
N ALA A 70 12.55 1.60 6.55
CA ALA A 70 13.54 2.30 5.72
C ALA A 70 12.93 2.81 4.41
N GLN A 71 12.20 1.95 3.68
CA GLN A 71 11.49 2.36 2.45
C GLN A 71 10.48 3.47 2.72
N PHE A 72 9.72 3.39 3.81
CA PHE A 72 8.77 4.44 4.20
C PHE A 72 9.48 5.79 4.40
N SER A 73 10.58 5.79 5.16
CA SER A 73 11.39 6.99 5.40
C SER A 73 11.99 7.56 4.11
N ASP A 74 12.40 6.71 3.16
CA ASP A 74 12.96 7.14 1.87
C ASP A 74 11.90 7.74 0.91
N MET A 75 10.65 7.30 1.05
CA MET A 75 9.54 7.76 0.22
C MET A 75 8.97 9.09 0.69
N LEU A 76 8.94 9.34 2.00
CA LEU A 76 8.28 10.51 2.59
C LEU A 76 8.79 11.85 2.01
N PRO A 77 10.11 12.12 1.92
CA PRO A 77 10.60 13.37 1.33
C PRO A 77 10.19 13.55 -0.14
N ARG A 78 10.00 12.46 -0.88
CA ARG A 78 9.59 12.50 -2.29
C ARG A 78 8.12 12.86 -2.44
N PHE A 79 7.28 12.43 -1.49
CA PHE A 79 5.88 12.87 -1.42
C PHE A 79 5.78 14.34 -1.03
N GLU A 80 6.52 14.77 -0.01
CA GLU A 80 6.54 16.16 0.46
C GLU A 80 7.00 17.12 -0.63
N ALA A 81 8.04 16.74 -1.38
CA ALA A 81 8.55 17.52 -2.51
C ALA A 81 7.68 17.43 -3.78
N LYS A 82 6.55 16.69 -3.75
CA LYS A 82 5.69 16.41 -4.92
C LYS A 82 6.46 15.83 -6.12
N ARG A 83 7.50 15.04 -5.84
CA ARG A 83 8.38 14.39 -6.84
C ARG A 83 7.97 12.97 -7.15
N PHE A 84 7.00 12.44 -6.42
CA PHE A 84 6.34 11.19 -6.75
C PHE A 84 5.57 11.34 -8.08
N ARG A 85 5.75 10.37 -8.98
CA ARG A 85 5.07 10.35 -10.28
C ARG A 85 4.06 9.22 -10.38
N ASP A 86 4.53 8.00 -10.20
CA ASP A 86 3.71 6.81 -10.41
C ASP A 86 4.19 5.63 -9.54
N PHE A 87 3.27 4.72 -9.22
CA PHE A 87 3.58 3.39 -8.75
C PHE A 87 3.37 2.40 -9.89
N TYR A 88 4.29 1.45 -10.02
CA TYR A 88 4.11 0.28 -10.86
C TYR A 88 4.07 -0.95 -9.96
N PHE A 89 3.18 -1.89 -10.26
CA PHE A 89 3.03 -3.11 -9.46
C PHE A 89 2.54 -4.27 -10.31
N THR A 90 2.80 -5.48 -9.83
CA THR A 90 2.30 -6.73 -10.42
C THR A 90 1.44 -7.45 -9.40
N VAL A 91 0.37 -8.09 -9.87
CA VAL A 91 -0.54 -8.86 -9.03
C VAL A 91 -0.60 -10.32 -9.46
N GLU A 92 -0.92 -11.19 -8.51
CA GLU A 92 -1.23 -12.60 -8.76
C GLU A 92 -2.74 -12.82 -8.98
N GLU A 93 -3.14 -14.07 -9.18
CA GLU A 93 -4.56 -14.44 -9.33
C GLU A 93 -5.39 -14.03 -8.11
N LYS A 94 -6.66 -13.68 -8.35
CA LYS A 94 -7.58 -13.27 -7.29
C LYS A 94 -7.79 -14.45 -6.34
N ARG A 95 -7.53 -14.23 -5.05
CA ARG A 95 -7.77 -15.21 -3.99
C ARG A 95 -9.27 -15.30 -3.65
N ALA A 96 -9.63 -16.35 -2.93
CA ALA A 96 -11.01 -16.61 -2.48
C ALA A 96 -11.58 -15.51 -1.56
N ASP A 97 -10.72 -14.72 -0.93
CA ASP A 97 -11.08 -13.54 -0.12
C ASP A 97 -11.35 -12.28 -0.97
N GLY A 98 -11.31 -12.41 -2.30
CA GLY A 98 -11.57 -11.32 -3.23
C GLY A 98 -10.39 -10.37 -3.45
N ARG A 99 -9.19 -10.70 -2.95
CA ARG A 99 -8.00 -9.86 -3.08
C ARG A 99 -7.06 -10.39 -4.14
N TRP A 100 -6.41 -9.48 -4.86
CA TRP A 100 -5.29 -9.79 -5.73
C TRP A 100 -3.98 -9.52 -4.96
N PRO A 101 -3.17 -10.54 -4.67
CA PRO A 101 -1.89 -10.35 -3.98
C PRO A 101 -0.93 -9.52 -4.82
N VAL A 102 -0.24 -8.56 -4.22
CA VAL A 102 0.82 -7.81 -4.92
C VAL A 102 2.13 -8.58 -4.77
N ARG A 103 2.66 -9.06 -5.90
CA ARG A 103 3.93 -9.80 -5.93
C ARG A 103 5.13 -8.88 -5.85
N SER A 104 5.06 -7.75 -6.54
CA SER A 104 6.12 -6.74 -6.55
C SER A 104 5.57 -5.36 -6.88
N TRP A 105 6.26 -4.33 -6.43
CA TRP A 105 5.95 -2.94 -6.76
C TRP A 105 7.22 -2.10 -6.81
N GLY A 106 7.11 -0.91 -7.37
CA GLY A 106 8.11 0.14 -7.27
C GLY A 106 7.54 1.50 -7.60
N MET A 107 8.40 2.52 -7.56
CA MET A 107 8.00 3.92 -7.61
C MET A 107 8.83 4.69 -8.64
N GLY A 108 8.15 5.34 -9.58
CA GLY A 108 8.73 6.32 -10.48
C GLY A 108 8.83 7.70 -9.81
N THR A 109 9.98 8.35 -9.94
CA THR A 109 10.16 9.76 -9.54
C THR A 109 10.30 10.65 -10.77
N ALA A 110 9.77 11.87 -10.68
CA ALA A 110 10.04 12.89 -11.68
C ALA A 110 11.56 13.18 -11.76
N PRO A 111 12.11 13.43 -12.98
CA PRO A 111 13.50 13.85 -13.14
C PRO A 111 13.82 15.10 -12.29
N LEU A 112 15.10 15.27 -11.96
CA LEU A 112 15.63 16.48 -11.33
C LEU A 112 15.50 17.70 -12.25
#